data_AF-A0A355XSF2-F1
#
_entry.id   AF-A0A355XSF2-F1
#
_cell.length_a   1.000
_cell.length_b   1.000
_cell.length_c   1.000
_cell.angle_alpha   90.00
_cell.angle_beta   90.00
_cell.angle_gamma   90.00
#
_symmetry.space_group_name_H-M   'P 1'
#
loop_
_entity.id
_entity.type
_entity.pdbx_description
1 polymer ?
#
loop_
_entity_poly.entity_id
_entity_poly.type
_entity_poly.pdbx_seq_one_letter_code
_entity_poly.pdbx_strand_id
1 'polypeptide(L)'
;MAGMTDTERNGILLEVADAIVAHADELLAANAEDCSAMDRRNPLYDRLLLTADRLAGIAADMRHVASLPSPLGHVCHERVLANGLRLHRVSVPFGVIGVVYEARPNVTFDVFSLCFKSGNACVLKG
;
A
#
# COMPACT_ATOMS: atom_id res chain seq x y z
N MET A 1 10.71 3.77 7.94
CA MET A 1 10.45 2.59 7.08
C MET A 1 11.72 1.94 6.55
N ALA A 2 12.65 2.67 5.94
CA ALA A 2 13.87 2.07 5.38
C ALA A 2 14.75 1.32 6.41
N GLY A 3 14.69 1.68 7.69
CA GLY A 3 15.40 0.99 8.78
C GLY A 3 14.61 -0.15 9.44
N MET A 4 13.39 -0.44 9.01
CA MET A 4 12.58 -1.54 9.57
C MET A 4 12.93 -2.85 8.90
N THR A 5 12.77 -3.95 9.62
CA THR A 5 12.84 -5.31 9.06
C THR A 5 11.61 -5.61 8.22
N ASP A 6 11.68 -6.65 7.38
CA ASP A 6 10.51 -7.09 6.62
C ASP A 6 9.40 -7.60 7.54
N THR A 7 9.74 -8.29 8.63
CA THR A 7 8.78 -8.79 9.61
C THR A 7 8.02 -7.66 10.29
N GLU A 8 8.68 -6.59 10.72
CA GLU A 8 8.01 -5.42 11.31
C GLU A 8 7.07 -4.75 10.30
N ARG A 9 7.50 -4.61 9.04
CA ARG A 9 6.63 -4.07 7.99
C ARG A 9 5.40 -4.94 7.76
N ASN A 10 5.59 -6.26 7.69
CA ASN A 10 4.48 -7.20 7.49
C ASN A 10 3.52 -7.18 8.68
N GLY A 11 4.03 -7.10 9.90
CA GLY A 11 3.22 -6.96 11.11
C GLY A 11 2.29 -5.76 11.04
N ILE A 12 2.82 -4.59 10.67
CA ILE A 12 2.02 -3.37 10.53
C ILE A 12 0.98 -3.50 9.41
N LEU A 13 1.31 -4.12 8.28
CA LEU A 13 0.33 -4.35 7.20
C LEU A 13 -0.82 -5.25 7.67
N LEU A 14 -0.53 -6.27 8.48
CA LEU A 14 -1.55 -7.15 9.06
C LEU A 14 -2.41 -6.40 10.08
N GLU A 15 -1.81 -5.60 10.95
CA GLU A 15 -2.54 -4.75 11.92
C GLU A 15 -3.45 -3.75 11.22
N VAL A 16 -3.00 -3.13 10.13
CA VAL A 16 -3.82 -2.24 9.32
C VAL A 16 -4.97 -3.00 8.65
N ALA A 17 -4.72 -4.22 8.14
CA ALA A 17 -5.78 -5.05 7.57
C ALA A 17 -6.86 -5.40 8.62
N ASP A 18 -6.45 -5.69 9.86
CA ASP A 18 -7.37 -5.97 10.95
C ASP A 18 -8.14 -4.71 11.38
N ALA A 19 -7.47 -3.56 11.42
CA ALA A 19 -8.11 -2.27 11.71
C ALA A 19 -9.16 -1.89 10.66
N ILE A 20 -8.92 -2.14 9.37
CA ILE A 20 -9.92 -1.88 8.31
C ILE A 20 -11.21 -2.65 8.58
N VAL A 21 -11.11 -3.91 9.02
CA VAL A 21 -12.29 -4.74 9.33
C VAL A 21 -12.94 -4.29 10.63
N ALA A 22 -12.15 -3.98 11.67
CA ALA A 22 -12.66 -3.53 12.96
C ALA A 22 -13.39 -2.18 12.89
N HIS A 23 -12.97 -1.29 11.99
CA HIS A 23 -13.53 0.03 11.77
C HIS A 23 -14.41 0.12 10.50
N ALA A 24 -14.87 -1.02 9.97
CA ALA A 24 -15.62 -1.05 8.72
C ALA A 24 -16.88 -0.18 8.75
N ASP A 25 -17.63 -0.19 9.86
CA ASP A 25 -18.85 0.61 10.00
C ASP A 25 -18.57 2.12 9.94
N GLU A 26 -17.48 2.56 10.56
CA GLU A 26 -17.05 3.96 10.57
C GLU A 26 -16.59 4.41 9.17
N LEU A 27 -15.83 3.56 8.48
CA LEU A 27 -15.40 3.80 7.10
C LEU A 27 -16.58 3.86 6.12
N LEU A 28 -17.57 2.98 6.27
CA LEU A 28 -18.77 2.98 5.43
C LEU A 28 -19.66 4.19 5.70
N ALA A 29 -19.78 4.61 6.97
CA ALA A 29 -20.52 5.82 7.32
C ALA A 29 -19.89 7.06 6.69
N ALA A 30 -18.57 7.23 6.82
CA ALA A 30 -17.83 8.32 6.17
C ALA A 30 -17.97 8.30 4.64
N ASN A 31 -17.87 7.11 4.02
CA ASN A 31 -18.04 6.99 2.57
C ASN A 31 -19.47 7.31 2.11
N ALA A 32 -20.48 7.04 2.93
CA ALA A 32 -21.86 7.38 2.62
C ALA A 32 -22.07 8.91 2.59
N GLU A 33 -21.39 9.65 3.47
CA GLU A 33 -21.38 11.12 3.44
C GLU A 33 -20.74 11.64 2.15
N ASP A 34 -19.58 11.11 1.77
CA ASP A 34 -18.91 11.47 0.51
C ASP A 34 -19.78 11.15 -0.72
N CYS A 35 -20.43 9.99 -0.73
CA CYS A 35 -21.34 9.59 -1.79
C CYS A 35 -22.58 10.51 -1.85
N SER A 36 -23.05 11.04 -0.72
CA SER A 36 -24.21 11.94 -0.68
C SER A 36 -23.94 13.28 -1.36
N ALA A 37 -22.68 13.72 -1.40
CA ALA A 37 -22.25 14.94 -2.06
C ALA A 37 -22.13 14.80 -3.60
N MET A 38 -22.36 13.60 -4.17
CA MET A 38 -22.21 13.30 -5.59
C MET A 38 -23.52 12.83 -6.23
N ASP A 39 -23.79 13.23 -7.48
CA ASP A 39 -24.92 12.69 -8.24
C ASP A 39 -24.71 11.19 -8.50
N ARG A 40 -25.70 10.36 -8.16
CA ARG A 40 -25.71 8.91 -8.41
C ARG A 40 -25.55 8.55 -9.89
N ARG A 41 -25.89 9.45 -10.81
CA ARG A 41 -25.71 9.26 -12.26
C ARG A 41 -24.28 9.53 -12.72
N ASN A 42 -23.44 10.08 -11.85
CA ASN A 42 -22.04 10.30 -12.17
C ASN A 42 -21.33 8.94 -12.30
N PRO A 43 -20.62 8.65 -13.41
CA PRO A 43 -19.85 7.41 -13.57
C PRO A 43 -18.75 7.22 -12.50
N LEU A 44 -18.38 8.27 -11.77
CA LEU A 44 -17.45 8.20 -10.65
C LEU A 44 -18.09 7.67 -9.36
N TYR A 45 -19.42 7.69 -9.24
CA TYR A 45 -20.13 7.27 -8.02
C TYR A 45 -19.82 5.82 -7.66
N ASP A 46 -19.88 4.91 -8.65
CA ASP A 46 -19.57 3.49 -8.42
C ASP A 46 -18.09 3.28 -8.02
N ARG A 47 -17.19 4.16 -8.47
CA ARG A 47 -15.76 4.11 -8.10
C ARG A 47 -15.51 4.63 -6.69
N LEU A 48 -16.32 5.58 -6.24
CA LEU A 48 -16.28 6.15 -4.90
C LEU A 48 -16.92 5.22 -3.86
N LEU A 49 -17.95 4.46 -4.24
CA LEU A 49 -18.72 3.64 -3.30
C LEU A 49 -17.85 2.54 -2.66
N LEU A 50 -17.83 2.52 -1.33
CA LEU A 50 -17.31 1.41 -0.53
C LEU A 50 -18.48 0.56 -0.03
N THR A 51 -18.23 -0.74 0.02
CA THR A 51 -19.14 -1.73 0.60
C THR A 51 -18.36 -2.60 1.57
N ALA A 52 -19.06 -3.31 2.47
CA ALA A 52 -18.42 -4.25 3.38
C ALA A 52 -17.56 -5.29 2.61
N ASP A 53 -18.07 -5.80 1.48
CA ASP A 53 -17.33 -6.73 0.62
C ASP A 53 -16.05 -6.10 0.04
N ARG A 54 -16.11 -4.84 -0.40
CA ARG A 54 -14.93 -4.12 -0.91
C ARG A 54 -13.90 -3.89 0.20
N LEU A 55 -14.32 -3.54 1.41
CA LEU A 55 -13.42 -3.38 2.56
C LEU A 55 -12.79 -4.72 2.97
N ALA A 56 -13.56 -5.82 2.97
CA ALA A 56 -13.02 -7.16 3.20
C ALA A 56 -11.99 -7.55 2.13
N GLY A 57 -12.26 -7.23 0.87
CA GLY A 57 -11.32 -7.40 -0.25
C GLY A 57 -10.02 -6.61 -0.03
N ILE A 58 -10.13 -5.32 0.30
CA ILE A 58 -8.97 -4.46 0.59
C ILE A 58 -8.14 -5.03 1.75
N ALA A 59 -8.79 -5.48 2.83
CA ALA A 59 -8.09 -6.10 3.95
C ALA A 59 -7.41 -7.41 3.53
N ALA A 60 -8.04 -8.23 2.68
CA ALA A 60 -7.43 -9.44 2.14
C ALA A 60 -6.21 -9.12 1.26
N ASP A 61 -6.30 -8.10 0.40
CA ASP A 61 -5.21 -7.65 -0.46
C ASP A 61 -4.03 -7.11 0.37
N MET A 62 -4.31 -6.35 1.44
CA MET A 62 -3.30 -5.89 2.39
C MET A 62 -2.56 -7.08 3.05
N ARG A 63 -3.29 -8.12 3.47
CA ARG A 63 -2.68 -9.37 4.00
C ARG A 63 -1.88 -10.11 2.93
N HIS A 64 -2.36 -10.11 1.69
CA HIS A 64 -1.64 -10.69 0.57
C HIS A 64 -0.31 -9.96 0.33
N VAL A 65 -0.31 -8.64 0.30
CA VAL A 65 0.92 -7.83 0.14
C VAL A 65 1.91 -8.08 1.29
N ALA A 66 1.43 -8.26 2.52
CA ALA A 66 2.28 -8.63 3.65
C ALA A 66 2.96 -10.00 3.44
N SER A 67 2.31 -10.93 2.75
CA SER A 67 2.86 -12.26 2.43
C SER A 67 3.89 -12.26 1.29
N LEU A 68 3.94 -11.20 0.48
CA LEU A 68 4.87 -11.12 -0.65
C LEU A 68 6.33 -11.04 -0.15
N PRO A 69 7.29 -11.57 -0.92
CA PRO A 69 8.70 -11.43 -0.58
C PRO A 69 9.11 -9.94 -0.58
N SER A 70 9.97 -9.56 0.35
CA SER A 70 10.51 -8.20 0.39
C SER A 70 11.27 -7.90 -0.90
N PRO A 71 11.06 -6.75 -1.57
CA PRO A 71 11.86 -6.36 -2.74
C PRO A 71 13.20 -5.70 -2.35
N LEU A 72 13.48 -5.51 -1.07
CA LEU A 72 14.64 -4.77 -0.55
C LEU A 72 15.80 -5.68 -0.19
N GLY A 73 17.04 -5.21 -0.39
CA GLY A 73 18.25 -5.91 0.03
C GLY A 73 18.69 -7.04 -0.90
N HIS A 74 18.07 -7.21 -2.07
CA HIS A 74 18.46 -8.23 -3.05
C HIS A 74 19.72 -7.83 -3.78
N VAL A 75 20.71 -8.71 -3.82
CA VAL A 75 21.92 -8.54 -4.65
C VAL A 75 21.58 -8.90 -6.09
N CYS A 76 21.34 -7.89 -6.92
CA CYS A 76 21.00 -8.06 -8.33
C CYS A 76 22.21 -8.34 -9.23
N HIS A 77 23.43 -8.08 -8.75
CA HIS A 77 24.67 -8.35 -9.48
C HIS A 77 25.86 -8.34 -8.52
N GLU A 78 26.77 -9.30 -8.68
CA GLU A 78 28.00 -9.42 -7.91
C GLU A 78 29.19 -9.73 -8.83
N ARG A 79 30.30 -9.01 -8.67
CA ARG A 79 31.57 -9.37 -9.34
C ARG A 79 32.77 -8.92 -8.52
N VAL A 80 33.87 -9.65 -8.68
CA VAL A 80 35.19 -9.26 -8.19
C VAL A 80 35.98 -8.65 -9.34
N LEU A 81 36.54 -7.45 -9.15
CA LEU A 81 37.37 -6.77 -10.13
C LEU A 81 38.81 -7.34 -10.11
N ALA A 82 39.58 -7.10 -11.18
CA ALA A 82 40.95 -7.61 -11.31
C ALA A 82 41.90 -7.12 -10.19
N ASN A 83 41.57 -6.01 -9.53
CA ASN A 83 42.29 -5.46 -8.38
C ASN A 83 41.78 -6.00 -7.02
N GLY A 84 40.88 -6.98 -7.02
CA GLY A 84 40.32 -7.59 -5.80
C GLY A 84 39.11 -6.85 -5.19
N LEU A 85 38.64 -5.74 -5.78
CA LEU A 85 37.44 -5.06 -5.28
C LEU A 85 36.17 -5.89 -5.51
N ARG A 86 35.35 -6.02 -4.47
CA ARG A 86 34.03 -6.65 -4.54
C ARG A 86 32.96 -5.61 -4.86
N LEU A 87 32.26 -5.80 -5.97
CA LEU A 87 31.18 -4.93 -6.43
C LEU A 87 29.85 -5.66 -6.28
N HIS A 88 28.92 -5.06 -5.51
CA HIS A 88 27.56 -5.54 -5.35
C HIS A 88 26.57 -4.46 -5.81
N ARG A 89 25.55 -4.86 -6.58
CA ARG A 89 24.39 -4.02 -6.87
C ARG A 89 23.23 -4.54 -6.03
N VAL A 90 22.71 -3.72 -5.13
CA VAL A 90 21.68 -4.09 -4.16
C VAL A 90 20.40 -3.28 -4.38
N SER A 91 19.23 -3.89 -4.23
CA SER A 91 17.95 -3.17 -4.27
C SER A 91 17.72 -2.34 -3.01
N VAL A 92 17.31 -1.08 -3.21
CA VAL A 92 16.99 -0.11 -2.15
C VAL A 92 15.65 0.55 -2.44
N PRO A 93 14.94 1.07 -1.42
CA PRO A 93 13.74 1.87 -1.67
C PRO A 93 14.07 3.12 -2.49
N PHE A 94 13.10 3.59 -3.28
CA PHE A 94 13.23 4.85 -4.02
C PHE A 94 13.28 6.05 -3.07
N GLY A 95 12.57 5.98 -1.95
CA GLY A 95 12.50 7.04 -0.94
C GLY A 95 11.07 7.48 -0.70
N VAL A 96 10.59 8.46 -1.45
CA VAL A 96 9.24 9.02 -1.31
C VAL A 96 8.48 8.89 -2.63
N ILE A 97 7.24 8.40 -2.56
CA ILE A 97 6.33 8.23 -3.69
C ILE A 97 5.11 9.13 -3.47
N GLY A 98 4.91 10.10 -4.36
CA GLY A 98 3.70 10.91 -4.40
C GLY A 98 2.68 10.27 -5.33
N VAL A 99 1.45 10.05 -4.86
CA VAL A 99 0.37 9.48 -5.66
C VAL A 99 -0.84 10.39 -5.64
N VAL A 100 -1.28 10.76 -6.85
CA VAL A 100 -2.48 11.57 -7.10
C VAL A 100 -3.50 10.68 -7.79
N TYR A 101 -4.71 10.58 -7.25
CA TYR A 101 -5.80 9.78 -7.80
C TYR A 101 -7.13 10.46 -7.54
N GLU A 102 -8.17 10.08 -8.29
CA GLU A 102 -9.51 10.66 -8.18
C GLU A 102 -10.55 9.59 -7.88
N ALA A 103 -11.45 9.89 -6.93
CA ALA A 103 -12.70 9.16 -6.65
C ALA A 103 -12.55 7.63 -6.55
N ARG A 104 -11.45 7.15 -5.94
CA ARG A 104 -11.17 5.72 -5.73
C ARG A 104 -10.57 5.49 -4.34
N PRO A 105 -11.39 5.37 -3.29
CA PRO A 105 -10.89 5.20 -1.92
C PRO A 105 -10.12 3.87 -1.73
N ASN A 106 -10.37 2.86 -2.57
CA ASN A 106 -9.57 1.63 -2.54
C ASN A 106 -8.08 1.88 -2.90
N VAL A 107 -7.81 2.83 -3.80
CA VAL A 107 -6.44 3.14 -4.25
C VAL A 107 -5.58 3.66 -3.09
N THR A 108 -6.19 4.33 -2.10
CA THR A 108 -5.51 4.77 -0.89
C THR A 108 -4.82 3.60 -0.18
N PHE A 109 -5.54 2.50 0.01
CA PHE A 109 -5.05 1.31 0.70
C PHE A 109 -4.05 0.52 -0.15
N ASP A 110 -4.35 0.36 -1.44
CA ASP A 110 -3.49 -0.39 -2.38
C ASP A 110 -2.11 0.27 -2.48
N VAL A 111 -2.08 1.58 -2.68
CA VAL A 111 -0.83 2.35 -2.80
C VAL A 111 -0.07 2.33 -1.50
N PHE A 112 -0.75 2.52 -0.37
CA PHE A 112 -0.11 2.45 0.94
C PHE A 112 0.55 1.09 1.15
N SER A 113 -0.17 -0.01 0.90
CA SER A 113 0.33 -1.37 1.12
C SER A 113 1.62 -1.65 0.36
N LEU A 114 1.65 -1.30 -0.94
CA LEU A 114 2.80 -1.51 -1.82
C LEU A 114 3.96 -0.58 -1.49
N CYS A 115 3.70 0.70 -1.24
CA CYS A 115 4.73 1.67 -0.85
C CYS A 115 5.38 1.27 0.47
N PHE A 116 4.55 0.92 1.46
CA PHE A 116 5.01 0.52 2.77
C PHE A 116 5.82 -0.77 2.71
N LYS A 117 5.34 -1.82 2.02
CA LYS A 117 6.07 -3.09 1.82
C LYS A 117 7.42 -2.91 1.14
N SER A 118 7.49 -2.02 0.15
CA SER A 118 8.73 -1.67 -0.56
C SER A 118 9.60 -0.65 0.19
N GLY A 119 9.25 -0.29 1.43
CA GLY A 119 10.04 0.59 2.30
C GLY A 119 10.05 2.07 1.89
N ASN A 120 9.11 2.48 1.05
CA ASN A 120 8.95 3.85 0.59
C ASN A 120 7.96 4.61 1.48
N ALA A 121 8.21 5.91 1.68
CA ALA A 121 7.18 6.82 2.17
C ALA A 121 6.18 7.14 1.07
N CYS A 122 4.89 7.20 1.39
CA CYS A 122 3.85 7.60 0.44
C CYS A 122 3.20 8.92 0.85
N VAL A 123 2.98 9.80 -0.12
CA VAL A 123 2.18 11.02 0.03
C VAL A 123 0.97 10.86 -0.89
N LEU A 124 -0.22 10.79 -0.30
CA LEU A 124 -1.46 10.50 -1.02
C LEU A 124 -2.28 11.79 -1.16
N LYS A 125 -2.64 12.14 -2.40
CA LYS A 125 -3.57 13.23 -2.69
C LYS A 125 -4.76 12.67 -3.48
N GLY A 126 -5.87 12.48 -2.77
CA GLY A 126 -7.20 12.23 -3.32
C GLY A 126 -8.01 13.49 -3.47
#